data_AF-A0A4Y7XAP7-F1
#
_entry.id   AF-A0A4Y7XAP7-F1
#
_cell.length_a   1.000
_cell.length_b   1.000
_cell.length_c   1.000
_cell.angle_alpha   90.00
_cell.angle_beta   90.00
_cell.angle_gamma   90.00
#
_symmetry.space_group_name_H-M   'P 1'
#
loop_
_entity.id
_entity.type
_entity.pdbx_description
1 polymer ?
#
loop_
_entity_poly.entity_id
_entity_poly.type
_entity_poly.pdbx_seq_one_letter_code
_entity_poly.pdbx_strand_id
1 'polypeptide(L)'
;MRYLYSLLFIPVLVACSGMVDLLVSGNANTGIVFELSKSDAKKLDNVFRFYVMDNSAVPVGALKKTVWEIEINKKISWFNFKNDYTYKWTYGVKPNGFEEVVKPMPLRLNTQYLYSIDGGAGYHGVGCFYLNENRMVIESKSC
;
A
#
# COMPACT_ATOMS: atom_id res chain seq x y z
N MET A 1 -49.62 6.09 33.90
CA MET A 1 -48.88 6.64 32.75
C MET A 1 -47.73 5.70 32.43
N ARG A 2 -47.73 5.05 31.26
CA ARG A 2 -46.65 4.15 30.83
C ARG A 2 -45.58 4.99 30.13
N TYR A 3 -44.37 5.04 30.69
CA TYR A 3 -43.22 5.67 30.06
C TYR A 3 -42.79 4.82 28.86
N LEU A 4 -43.02 5.34 27.64
CA LEU A 4 -42.43 4.80 26.42
C LEU A 4 -40.94 5.13 26.44
N TYR A 5 -40.09 4.14 26.71
CA TYR A 5 -38.66 4.27 26.48
C TYR A 5 -38.41 4.27 24.98
N SER A 6 -38.24 5.46 24.41
CA SER A 6 -37.73 5.65 23.06
C SER A 6 -36.28 5.18 23.02
N LEU A 7 -36.05 3.97 22.53
CA LEU A 7 -34.74 3.47 22.17
C LEU A 7 -34.23 4.27 20.96
N LEU A 8 -33.49 5.33 21.25
CA LEU A 8 -32.67 6.05 20.28
C LEU A 8 -31.66 5.07 19.68
N PHE A 9 -31.97 4.55 18.48
CA PHE A 9 -30.99 3.88 17.64
C PHE A 9 -29.99 4.93 17.16
N ILE A 10 -28.90 5.09 17.92
CA ILE A 10 -27.71 5.81 17.46
C ILE A 10 -27.07 4.90 16.40
N PRO A 11 -26.97 5.32 15.12
CA PRO A 11 -26.22 4.56 14.14
C PRO A 11 -24.75 4.63 14.58
N VAL A 12 -24.25 3.53 15.14
CA VAL A 12 -22.81 3.35 15.37
C VAL A 12 -22.19 3.35 13.98
N LEU A 13 -21.57 4.47 13.60
CA LEU A 13 -20.67 4.54 12.46
C LEU A 13 -19.50 3.61 12.77
N VAL A 14 -19.65 2.32 12.41
CA VAL A 14 -18.57 1.35 12.49
C VAL A 14 -17.53 1.82 11.47
N ALA A 15 -16.42 2.36 11.94
CA ALA A 15 -15.28 2.63 11.09
C ALA A 15 -14.83 1.30 10.47
N CYS A 16 -15.15 1.09 9.19
CA CYS A 16 -14.72 -0.10 8.48
C CYS A 16 -13.20 -0.02 8.29
N SER A 17 -12.47 -0.76 9.12
CA SER A 17 -11.05 -1.07 8.93
C SER A 17 -10.92 -2.50 8.38
N GLY A 18 -9.81 -2.81 7.72
CA GLY A 18 -9.61 -4.15 7.18
C GLY A 18 -8.32 -4.31 6.41
N MET A 19 -7.99 -5.56 6.10
CA MET A 19 -6.89 -5.84 5.18
C MET A 19 -7.34 -5.72 3.73
N VAL A 20 -6.42 -5.28 2.88
CA VAL A 20 -6.56 -5.32 1.43
C VAL A 20 -5.49 -6.23 0.83
N ASP A 21 -5.86 -7.00 -0.18
CA ASP A 21 -4.94 -7.90 -0.85
C ASP A 21 -4.14 -7.14 -1.91
N LEU A 22 -2.82 -7.10 -1.74
CA LEU A 22 -1.88 -6.44 -2.63
C LEU A 22 -0.93 -7.48 -3.20
N LEU A 23 -1.08 -7.75 -4.49
CA LEU A 23 -0.29 -8.71 -5.23
C LEU A 23 0.96 -8.04 -5.79
N VAL A 24 2.01 -8.82 -6.00
CA VAL A 24 3.27 -8.35 -6.57
C VAL A 24 3.76 -9.32 -7.63
N SER A 25 4.20 -8.80 -8.78
CA SER A 25 4.62 -9.62 -9.91
C SER A 25 5.64 -8.90 -10.80
N GLY A 26 6.19 -9.60 -11.78
CA GLY A 26 7.08 -9.03 -12.79
C GLY A 26 8.55 -9.34 -12.54
N ASN A 27 9.43 -8.47 -13.03
CA ASN A 27 10.88 -8.63 -12.93
C ASN A 27 11.59 -7.26 -12.99
N ALA A 28 12.84 -7.19 -12.53
CA ALA A 28 13.58 -5.94 -12.48
C ALA A 28 13.95 -5.34 -13.85
N ASN A 29 13.81 -6.07 -14.97
CA ASN A 29 14.09 -5.57 -16.31
C ASN A 29 12.87 -4.93 -16.98
N THR A 30 11.68 -5.52 -16.82
CA THR A 30 10.44 -5.04 -17.45
C THR A 30 9.55 -4.23 -16.51
N GLY A 31 9.83 -4.27 -15.21
CA GLY A 31 9.06 -3.62 -14.17
C GLY A 31 8.52 -4.61 -13.14
N ILE A 32 8.58 -4.20 -11.88
CA ILE A 32 7.92 -4.88 -10.76
C ILE A 32 6.60 -4.16 -10.53
N VAL A 33 5.49 -4.90 -10.61
CA VAL A 33 4.14 -4.36 -10.54
C VAL A 33 3.46 -4.81 -9.26
N PHE A 34 2.96 -3.85 -8.50
CA PHE A 34 2.10 -4.04 -7.34
C PHE A 34 0.66 -3.82 -7.77
N GLU A 35 -0.22 -4.78 -7.54
CA GLU A 35 -1.60 -4.73 -8.00
C GLU A 35 -2.58 -4.95 -6.85
N LEU A 36 -3.55 -4.05 -6.76
CA LEU A 36 -4.67 -4.12 -5.84
C LEU A 36 -5.95 -4.47 -6.62
N SER A 37 -6.88 -5.20 -6.02
CA SER A 37 -8.19 -5.39 -6.65
C SER A 37 -8.92 -4.04 -6.79
N LYS A 38 -9.72 -3.87 -7.85
CA LYS A 38 -10.56 -2.67 -8.01
C LYS A 38 -11.53 -2.48 -6.84
N SER A 39 -12.00 -3.56 -6.23
CA SER A 39 -12.85 -3.52 -5.03
C SER A 39 -12.11 -2.97 -3.82
N ASP A 40 -10.85 -3.37 -3.64
CA ASP A 40 -10.03 -2.89 -2.53
C ASP A 40 -9.55 -1.45 -2.75
N ALA A 41 -9.27 -1.06 -3.99
CA ALA A 41 -8.90 0.31 -4.33
C ALA A 41 -9.97 1.32 -3.93
N LYS A 42 -11.26 0.95 -4.05
CA LYS A 42 -12.40 1.78 -3.64
C LYS A 42 -12.52 1.99 -2.13
N LYS A 43 -11.83 1.16 -1.32
CA LYS A 43 -11.80 1.25 0.14
C LYS A 43 -10.75 2.25 0.63
N LEU A 44 -9.75 2.54 -0.19
CA LEU A 44 -8.69 3.49 0.13
C LEU A 44 -9.22 4.93 0.03
N ASP A 45 -8.75 5.78 0.93
CA ASP A 45 -9.14 7.18 1.04
C ASP A 45 -7.99 8.12 0.62
N ASN A 46 -8.20 9.42 0.79
CA ASN A 46 -7.27 10.50 0.44
C ASN A 46 -5.95 10.54 1.23
N VAL A 47 -5.72 9.60 2.16
CA VAL A 47 -4.47 9.48 2.95
C VAL A 47 -3.64 8.26 2.51
N PHE A 48 -3.63 7.98 1.21
CA PHE A 48 -2.84 6.88 0.67
C PHE A 48 -1.35 7.11 0.86
N ARG A 49 -0.67 6.08 1.35
CA ARG A 49 0.79 5.94 1.31
C ARG A 49 1.16 4.54 0.86
N PHE A 50 2.12 4.44 -0.05
CA PHE A 50 2.72 3.18 -0.48
C PHE A 50 4.23 3.23 -0.31
N TYR A 51 4.81 2.18 0.26
CA TYR A 51 6.25 2.09 0.43
C TYR A 51 6.76 0.68 0.18
N VAL A 52 8.04 0.62 -0.20
CA VAL A 52 8.84 -0.61 -0.32
C VAL A 52 10.07 -0.45 0.56
N MET A 53 10.37 -1.47 1.35
CA MET A 53 11.51 -1.51 2.27
C MET A 53 12.35 -2.76 2.01
N ASP A 54 13.67 -2.61 2.15
CA ASP A 54 14.57 -3.75 2.25
C ASP A 54 14.24 -4.53 3.54
N ASN A 55 13.91 -5.82 3.41
CA ASN A 55 13.52 -6.68 4.53
C ASN A 55 14.70 -7.48 5.10
N SER A 56 15.93 -7.22 4.67
CA SER A 56 17.13 -7.88 5.18
C SER A 56 17.28 -7.67 6.70
N ALA A 57 17.96 -8.62 7.35
CA ALA A 57 18.30 -8.51 8.76
C ALA A 57 19.14 -7.23 9.00
N VAL A 58 18.71 -6.40 9.94
CA VAL A 58 19.41 -5.19 10.37
C VAL A 58 19.89 -5.35 11.81
N PRO A 59 21.02 -4.72 12.20
CA PRO A 59 21.47 -4.72 13.59
C PRO A 59 20.40 -4.18 14.54
N VAL A 60 20.44 -4.64 15.80
CA VAL A 60 19.53 -4.16 16.86
C VAL A 60 19.67 -2.63 16.99
N GLY A 61 18.54 -1.92 16.86
CA GLY A 61 18.48 -0.45 16.90
C GLY A 61 18.64 0.25 15.54
N ALA A 62 18.94 -0.48 14.46
CA ALA A 62 18.95 0.06 13.11
C ALA A 62 17.54 -0.02 12.47
N LEU A 63 17.14 1.03 11.76
CA LEU A 63 15.88 1.05 11.01
C LEU A 63 16.06 0.35 9.66
N LYS A 64 15.04 -0.41 9.25
CA LYS A 64 14.96 -0.95 7.88
C LYS A 64 14.89 0.21 6.89
N LYS A 65 15.52 0.05 5.74
CA LYS A 65 15.65 1.12 4.75
C LYS A 65 14.45 1.11 3.81
N THR A 66 13.71 2.22 3.79
CA THR A 66 12.74 2.49 2.72
C THR A 66 13.48 2.77 1.41
N VAL A 67 13.20 1.95 0.41
CA VAL A 67 13.82 2.02 -0.92
C VAL A 67 12.94 2.74 -1.93
N TRP A 68 11.65 2.92 -1.65
CA TRP A 68 10.75 3.76 -2.43
C TRP A 68 9.51 4.09 -1.59
N GLU A 69 9.01 5.32 -1.66
CA GLU A 69 7.79 5.73 -0.99
C GLU A 69 7.08 6.82 -1.80
N ILE A 70 5.78 6.63 -1.98
CA ILE A 70 4.87 7.60 -2.60
C ILE A 70 3.66 7.84 -1.70
N GLU A 71 3.16 9.06 -1.71
CA GLU A 71 1.92 9.43 -1.03
C GLU A 71 1.05 10.31 -1.92
N ILE A 72 -0.26 10.32 -1.70
CA ILE A 72 -1.15 11.22 -2.45
C ILE A 72 -0.79 12.67 -2.11
N ASN A 73 -0.71 13.51 -3.14
CA ASN A 73 -0.65 14.94 -2.93
C ASN A 73 -1.98 15.43 -2.33
N LYS A 74 -1.97 15.82 -1.05
CA LYS A 74 -3.15 16.32 -0.32
C LYS A 74 -3.86 17.51 -1.01
N LYS A 75 -3.20 18.20 -1.95
CA LYS A 75 -3.78 19.31 -2.73
C LYS A 75 -4.77 18.85 -3.80
N ILE A 76 -4.79 17.58 -4.18
CA ILE A 76 -5.80 17.04 -5.10
C ILE A 76 -7.06 16.78 -4.29
N SER A 77 -7.82 17.86 -4.04
CA SER A 77 -9.09 17.77 -3.35
C SER A 77 -10.12 17.07 -4.23
N TRP A 78 -10.57 15.90 -3.77
CA TRP A 78 -11.98 15.48 -3.79
C TRP A 78 -12.72 15.21 -5.10
N PHE A 79 -12.05 14.95 -6.23
CA PHE A 79 -12.72 14.23 -7.31
C PHE A 79 -11.89 13.04 -7.78
N ASN A 80 -12.52 11.87 -7.68
CA ASN A 80 -12.14 10.62 -8.32
C ASN A 80 -10.86 9.89 -7.86
N PHE A 81 -10.46 9.89 -6.58
CA PHE A 81 -9.49 8.86 -6.15
C PHE A 81 -9.95 7.44 -6.58
N LYS A 82 -11.26 7.18 -6.45
CA LYS A 82 -11.88 5.90 -6.80
C LYS A 82 -11.99 5.60 -8.32
N ASN A 83 -11.90 6.61 -9.20
CA ASN A 83 -12.09 6.44 -10.64
C ASN A 83 -10.82 6.71 -11.45
N ASP A 84 -9.93 7.59 -10.97
CA ASP A 84 -8.77 8.09 -11.73
C ASP A 84 -7.47 7.37 -11.33
N TYR A 85 -7.46 6.66 -10.19
CA TYR A 85 -6.23 6.08 -9.70
C TYR A 85 -6.03 4.65 -10.19
N THR A 86 -4.81 4.44 -10.62
CA THR A 86 -4.27 3.16 -11.04
C THR A 86 -4.23 2.22 -9.83
N TYR A 87 -4.81 1.04 -10.00
CA TYR A 87 -4.75 -0.08 -9.05
C TYR A 87 -3.50 -0.94 -9.27
N LYS A 88 -2.53 -0.44 -10.04
CA LYS A 88 -1.29 -1.12 -10.46
C LYS A 88 -0.07 -0.20 -10.45
N TRP A 89 0.79 -0.27 -9.46
CA TRP A 89 1.97 0.58 -9.38
C TRP A 89 3.20 -0.16 -9.92
N THR A 90 3.94 0.49 -10.81
CA THR A 90 5.25 -0.04 -11.22
C THR A 90 6.33 0.58 -10.34
N TYR A 91 7.21 -0.25 -9.79
CA TYR A 91 8.31 0.20 -8.94
C TYR A 91 9.10 1.35 -9.58
N GLY A 92 9.22 2.46 -8.85
CA GLY A 92 9.96 3.64 -9.29
C GLY A 92 9.29 4.48 -10.37
N VAL A 93 8.03 4.17 -10.72
CA VAL A 93 7.22 5.02 -11.60
C VAL A 93 6.20 5.75 -10.74
N LYS A 94 6.46 7.03 -10.49
CA LYS A 94 5.53 7.91 -9.76
C LYS A 94 4.23 8.09 -10.55
N PRO A 95 3.07 7.68 -10.03
CA PRO A 95 1.81 7.94 -10.71
C PRO A 95 1.43 9.43 -10.62
N ASN A 96 0.57 9.87 -11.55
CA ASN A 96 0.05 11.23 -11.51
C ASN A 96 -0.70 11.49 -10.20
N GLY A 97 -0.47 12.66 -9.61
CA GLY A 97 -1.11 13.06 -8.36
C GLY A 97 -0.46 12.53 -7.09
N PHE A 98 0.63 11.78 -7.19
CA PHE A 98 1.45 11.41 -6.04
C PHE A 98 2.66 12.31 -5.88
N GLU A 99 3.08 12.47 -4.63
CA GLU A 99 4.40 12.95 -4.25
C GLU A 99 5.31 11.76 -3.98
N GLU A 100 6.56 11.83 -4.44
CA GLU A 100 7.61 10.88 -4.06
C GLU A 100 8.26 11.37 -2.77
N VAL A 101 7.97 10.69 -1.66
CA VAL A 101 8.57 10.97 -0.35
C VAL A 101 10.00 10.44 -0.33
N VAL A 102 10.20 9.24 -0.86
CA VAL A 102 11.52 8.60 -1.01
C VAL A 102 11.69 8.21 -2.47
N LYS A 103 12.72 8.75 -3.13
CA LYS A 103 13.06 8.40 -4.51
C LYS A 103 13.41 6.90 -4.61
N PRO A 104 13.01 6.23 -5.70
CA PRO A 104 13.28 4.81 -5.88
C PRO A 104 14.78 4.55 -5.93
N MET A 105 15.22 3.54 -5.18
CA MET A 105 16.59 3.07 -5.17
C MET A 105 16.73 1.80 -6.00
N PRO A 106 17.90 1.52 -6.58
CA PRO A 106 18.13 0.25 -7.25
C PRO A 106 17.91 -0.93 -6.29
N LEU A 107 17.06 -1.87 -6.70
CA LEU A 107 16.83 -3.10 -5.96
C LEU A 107 18.02 -4.05 -6.17
N ARG A 108 18.44 -4.68 -5.07
CA ARG A 108 19.44 -5.74 -5.02
C ARG A 108 18.81 -7.10 -5.32
N LEU A 109 19.53 -7.92 -6.07
CA LEU A 109 19.19 -9.32 -6.29
C LEU A 109 19.41 -10.13 -5.01
N ASN A 110 18.80 -11.30 -4.96
CA ASN A 110 18.79 -12.21 -3.83
C ASN A 110 18.40 -11.53 -2.50
N THR A 111 17.44 -10.60 -2.59
CA THR A 111 17.02 -9.77 -1.46
C THR A 111 15.51 -9.83 -1.32
N GLN A 112 15.03 -9.93 -0.09
CA GLN A 112 13.60 -9.84 0.22
C GLN A 112 13.23 -8.39 0.51
N TYR A 113 12.08 -7.98 0.00
CA TYR A 113 11.50 -6.66 0.23
C TYR A 113 10.12 -6.80 0.84
N LEU A 114 9.81 -5.90 1.76
CA LEU A 114 8.46 -5.69 2.26
C LEU A 114 7.86 -4.53 1.47
N TYR A 115 6.59 -4.66 1.11
CA TYR A 115 5.80 -3.58 0.57
C TYR A 115 4.53 -3.41 1.39
N SER A 116 4.06 -2.17 1.49
CA SER A 116 2.86 -1.87 2.26
C SER A 116 2.10 -0.71 1.64
N ILE A 117 0.80 -0.75 1.84
CA ILE A 117 -0.15 0.30 1.50
C ILE A 117 -0.93 0.68 2.76
N ASP A 118 -1.06 1.97 3.03
CA ASP A 118 -1.93 2.55 4.05
C ASP A 118 -2.95 3.43 3.33
N GLY A 119 -4.24 3.16 3.53
CA GLY A 119 -5.35 3.84 2.89
C GLY A 119 -6.05 4.90 3.74
N GLY A 120 -5.56 5.23 4.94
CA GLY A 120 -6.11 6.30 5.79
C GLY A 120 -7.36 5.95 6.59
N ALA A 121 -8.33 5.24 6.00
CA ALA A 121 -9.57 4.84 6.66
C ALA A 121 -9.44 3.58 7.54
N GLY A 122 -8.21 3.23 7.95
CA GLY A 122 -7.91 1.98 8.67
C GLY A 122 -7.78 0.75 7.76
N TYR A 123 -7.78 0.94 6.44
CA TYR A 123 -7.44 -0.10 5.48
C TYR A 123 -5.93 -0.13 5.24
N HIS A 124 -5.34 -1.32 5.35
CA HIS A 124 -3.92 -1.53 5.12
C HIS A 124 -3.69 -2.84 4.37
N GLY A 125 -2.62 -2.89 3.59
CA GLY A 125 -2.18 -4.10 2.92
C GLY A 125 -0.67 -4.22 3.07
N VAL A 126 -0.19 -5.43 3.31
CA VAL A 126 1.24 -5.70 3.47
C VAL A 126 1.56 -7.02 2.78
N GLY A 127 2.75 -7.08 2.20
CA GLY A 127 3.27 -8.33 1.65
C GLY A 127 4.77 -8.27 1.50
N CYS A 128 5.34 -9.41 1.09
CA CYS A 128 6.75 -9.51 0.79
C CYS A 128 6.99 -10.14 -0.58
N PHE A 129 8.06 -9.71 -1.22
CA PHE A 129 8.60 -10.41 -2.39
C PHE A 129 10.08 -10.61 -2.26
N TYR A 130 10.56 -11.67 -2.89
CA TYR A 130 11.97 -11.93 -3.08
C TYR A 130 12.34 -11.62 -4.53
N LEU A 131 13.38 -10.80 -4.73
CA LEU A 131 13.96 -10.58 -6.04
C LEU A 131 15.10 -11.58 -6.23
N ASN A 132 14.90 -12.60 -7.07
CA ASN A 132 15.90 -13.65 -7.25
C ASN A 132 17.05 -13.23 -8.18
N GLU A 133 18.04 -14.10 -8.32
CA GLU A 133 19.20 -13.93 -9.22
C GLU A 133 18.82 -13.73 -10.69
N ASN A 134 17.70 -14.33 -11.13
CA ASN A 134 17.14 -14.16 -12.47
C ASN A 134 16.35 -12.85 -12.61
N ARG A 135 16.43 -11.95 -11.61
CA ARG A 135 15.71 -10.68 -11.54
C ARG A 135 14.18 -10.83 -11.50
N MET A 136 13.67 -12.03 -11.23
CA MET A 136 12.24 -12.32 -11.16
C MET A 136 11.72 -12.06 -9.75
N VAL A 137 10.51 -11.52 -9.68
CA VAL A 137 9.74 -11.40 -8.44
C VAL A 137 9.18 -12.76 -8.07
N ILE A 138 9.47 -13.21 -6.86
CA ILE A 138 8.84 -14.37 -6.25
C ILE A 138 8.03 -13.86 -5.06
N GLU A 139 6.71 -14.04 -5.10
CA GLU A 139 5.85 -13.72 -3.97
C GLU A 139 6.28 -14.53 -2.74
N SER A 140 6.50 -13.84 -1.63
CA SER A 140 6.98 -14.44 -0.40
C SER A 140 5.88 -14.45 0.64
N LYS A 141 5.42 -15.65 1.02
CA LYS A 141 4.33 -15.84 2.00
C LYS A 141 4.70 -15.41 3.42
N SER A 142 5.99 -15.19 3.70
CA SER A 142 6.50 -14.81 5.02
C SER A 142 7.46 -13.64 4.89
N CYS A 143 7.11 -12.53 5.52
CA CYS A 143 8.04 -11.51 5.97
C CYS A 143 8.61 -11.91 7.35
#